data_AF-A0A8R1TRH3-F1
#
_entry.id   AF-A0A8R1TRH3-F1
#
_cell.length_a   1.000
_cell.length_b   1.000
_cell.length_c   1.000
_cell.angle_alpha   90.00
_cell.angle_beta   90.00
_cell.angle_gamma   90.00
#
_symmetry.space_group_name_H-M   'P 1'
#
loop_
_entity.id
_entity.type
_entity.pdbx_description
1 polymer ?
#
loop_
_entity_poly.entity_id
_entity_poly.type
_entity_poly.pdbx_seq_one_letter_code
_entity_poly.pdbx_strand_id
1 'polypeptide(L)'
;LKLNYFFVAIMDADDEPRYCFRLVPLEICCKLVVAGDILLHLLICGFLIKLATSEMIFIPFAVTQLMLTILSLLFYLGIVKESDKLMIPMIVAKVIMVLIIATVTILTWIAFVLSLFVLIHLESPIKGLSTLAYFELQSIAMTICLTILIMEGAILHAGYKHIKQKMDQRNADDEFISFVNGENFTMKPTVV
;
A
#
# COMPACT_ATOMS: atom_id res chain seq x y z
N LEU A 1 10.65 -16.62 -15.33
CA LEU A 1 11.59 -16.18 -14.28
C LEU A 1 11.38 -14.74 -13.75
N LYS A 2 10.30 -14.04 -14.13
CA LYS A 2 10.16 -12.58 -13.94
C LYS A 2 9.14 -12.27 -12.82
N LEU A 3 9.50 -11.37 -11.89
CA LEU A 3 8.73 -10.81 -10.75
C LEU A 3 8.81 -11.46 -9.33
N ASN A 4 9.85 -12.23 -8.99
CA ASN A 4 10.03 -12.67 -7.57
C ASN A 4 10.90 -11.73 -6.70
N TYR A 5 11.45 -10.65 -7.26
CA TYR A 5 12.43 -9.81 -6.59
C TYR A 5 12.13 -8.32 -6.82
N PHE A 6 12.12 -7.53 -5.75
CA PHE A 6 12.03 -6.08 -5.82
C PHE A 6 13.44 -5.49 -5.70
N PHE A 7 13.82 -4.63 -6.64
CA PHE A 7 15.15 -4.02 -6.69
C PHE A 7 15.29 -2.98 -5.57
N VAL A 8 16.22 -3.18 -4.64
CA VAL A 8 16.73 -2.13 -3.76
C VAL A 8 18.22 -2.01 -4.05
N ALA A 9 18.63 -0.87 -4.61
CA ALA A 9 20.04 -0.54 -4.80
C ALA A 9 20.58 0.02 -3.47
N ILE A 10 21.50 -0.71 -2.85
CA ILE A 10 22.35 -0.16 -1.78
C ILE A 10 23.73 0.00 -2.40
N MET A 11 24.25 1.23 -2.39
CA MET A 11 25.62 1.52 -2.78
C MET A 11 26.54 1.09 -1.64
N ASP A 12 27.31 0.03 -1.84
CA ASP A 12 28.49 -0.19 -1.00
C ASP A 12 29.61 0.70 -1.53
N ALA A 13 30.15 1.51 -0.63
CA ALA A 13 31.30 2.35 -0.87
C ALA A 13 32.55 1.48 -0.69
N ASP A 14 32.94 0.76 -1.73
CA ASP A 14 34.33 0.40 -2.01
C ASP A 14 34.40 -0.31 -3.38
N ASP A 15 35.53 -0.09 -4.06
CA ASP A 15 35.87 -0.38 -5.44
C ASP A 15 35.23 -1.63 -6.11
N GLU A 16 34.90 -1.45 -7.40
CA GLU A 16 34.23 -2.36 -8.35
C GLU A 16 32.69 -2.46 -8.21
N PRO A 17 31.91 -2.13 -9.26
CA PRO A 17 30.46 -2.31 -9.26
C PRO A 17 30.12 -3.80 -9.44
N ARG A 18 30.46 -4.62 -8.45
CA ARG A 18 29.80 -5.89 -8.24
C ARG A 18 28.46 -5.54 -7.61
N TYR A 19 27.46 -5.33 -8.44
CA TYR A 19 26.08 -5.34 -7.98
C TYR A 19 25.78 -6.75 -7.45
N CYS A 20 26.16 -7.02 -6.20
CA CYS A 20 25.63 -8.13 -5.44
C CYS A 20 24.20 -7.72 -5.09
N PHE A 21 23.29 -7.90 -6.06
CA PHE A 21 21.86 -7.77 -5.86
C PHE A 21 21.46 -8.80 -4.81
N ARG A 22 21.39 -8.40 -3.54
CA ARG A 22 20.82 -9.25 -2.52
C ARG A 22 19.32 -9.26 -2.76
N LEU A 23 18.87 -10.28 -3.48
CA LEU A 23 17.47 -10.59 -3.73
C LEU A 23 16.77 -10.74 -2.36
N VAL A 24 16.19 -9.65 -1.85
CA VAL A 24 15.31 -9.73 -0.68
C VAL A 24 14.06 -10.45 -1.14
N PRO A 25 13.67 -11.58 -0.51
CA PRO A 25 12.43 -12.25 -0.87
C PRO A 25 11.28 -11.25 -0.74
N LEU A 26 10.46 -11.16 -1.78
CA LEU A 26 9.34 -10.23 -1.89
C LEU A 26 8.46 -10.22 -0.62
N GLU A 27 8.33 -11.37 0.03
CA GLU A 27 7.62 -11.54 1.30
C GLU A 27 8.24 -10.73 2.45
N ILE A 28 9.56 -10.69 2.60
CA ILE A 28 10.25 -9.88 3.64
C ILE A 28 10.08 -8.39 3.34
N CYS A 29 10.25 -7.99 2.07
CA CYS A 29 10.05 -6.60 1.66
C CYS A 29 8.61 -6.14 1.94
N CYS A 30 7.62 -6.95 1.57
CA CYS A 30 6.22 -6.70 1.82
C CYS A 30 5.91 -6.62 3.32
N LYS A 31 6.43 -7.54 4.13
CA LYS A 31 6.31 -7.49 5.61
C LYS A 31 6.88 -6.21 6.19
N LEU A 32 8.04 -5.75 5.69
CA LEU A 32 8.68 -4.53 6.17
C LEU A 32 7.86 -3.28 5.80
N VAL A 33 7.39 -3.18 4.55
CA VAL A 33 6.54 -2.08 4.09
C VAL A 33 5.26 -2.01 4.90
N VAL A 34 4.59 -3.15 5.10
CA VAL A 34 3.34 -3.21 5.87
C VAL A 34 3.58 -2.88 7.35
N ALA A 35 4.69 -3.33 7.94
CA ALA A 35 5.05 -2.96 9.31
C ALA A 35 5.33 -1.44 9.43
N GLY A 36 5.99 -0.86 8.43
CA GLY A 36 6.18 0.59 8.31
C GLY A 36 4.85 1.34 8.22
N ASP A 37 3.93 0.87 7.38
CA ASP A 37 2.57 1.41 7.25
C ASP A 37 1.80 1.37 8.58
N ILE A 38 1.84 0.24 9.30
CA ILE A 38 1.21 0.10 10.61
C ILE A 38 1.78 1.14 11.58
N LEU A 39 3.10 1.26 11.66
CA LEU A 39 3.76 2.23 12.54
C LEU A 39 3.38 3.67 12.16
N LEU A 40 3.39 3.99 10.86
CA LEU A 40 3.04 5.32 10.35
C LEU A 40 1.59 5.67 10.69
N HIS A 41 0.64 4.79 10.41
CA HIS A 41 -0.77 5.02 10.74
C HIS A 41 -1.00 5.13 12.24
N LEU A 42 -0.30 4.34 13.08
CA LEU A 42 -0.36 4.48 14.53
C LEU A 42 0.15 5.83 15.02
N LEU A 43 1.27 6.32 14.46
CA LEU A 43 1.81 7.64 14.80
C LEU A 43 0.85 8.77 14.41
N ILE A 44 0.29 8.72 13.20
CA ILE A 44 -0.70 9.70 12.72
C ILE A 44 -1.97 9.62 13.58
N CYS A 45 -2.45 8.42 13.88
CA CYS A 45 -3.62 8.22 14.74
C CYS A 45 -3.39 8.80 16.14
N GLY A 46 -2.25 8.52 16.77
CA GLY A 46 -1.89 9.10 18.06
C GLY A 46 -1.84 10.62 18.05
N PHE A 47 -1.32 11.22 16.97
CA PHE A 47 -1.33 12.67 16.78
C PHE A 47 -2.75 13.23 16.62
N LEU A 48 -3.61 12.59 15.83
CA LEU A 48 -5.00 13.01 15.65
C LEU A 48 -5.83 12.85 16.92
N ILE A 49 -5.60 11.82 17.73
CA ILE A 49 -6.24 11.68 19.05
C ILE A 49 -5.86 12.84 19.95
N LYS A 50 -4.59 13.24 19.96
CA LYS A 50 -4.13 14.42 20.70
C LYS A 50 -4.76 15.73 20.20
N LEU A 51 -5.01 15.86 18.90
CA LEU A 51 -5.77 16.99 18.36
C LEU A 51 -7.26 16.92 18.70
N ALA A 52 -7.83 15.72 18.74
CA ALA A 52 -9.24 15.49 19.08
C ALA A 52 -9.59 15.86 20.52
N THR A 53 -8.61 15.87 21.44
CA THR A 53 -8.83 16.40 22.78
C THR A 53 -9.01 17.92 22.81
N SER A 54 -8.51 18.62 21.79
CA SER A 54 -8.68 20.07 21.65
C SER A 54 -9.90 20.42 20.79
N GLU A 55 -10.10 19.72 19.69
CA GLU A 55 -11.11 20.02 18.68
C GLU A 55 -11.84 18.75 18.23
N MET A 56 -13.14 18.66 18.51
CA MET A 56 -13.95 17.45 18.25
C MET A 56 -14.02 17.07 16.76
N ILE A 57 -13.73 18.01 15.86
CA ILE A 57 -13.70 17.78 14.39
C ILE A 57 -12.67 16.72 13.98
N PHE A 58 -11.64 16.46 14.79
CA PHE A 58 -10.59 15.48 14.48
C PHE A 58 -10.97 14.03 14.81
N ILE A 59 -12.05 13.80 15.58
CA ILE A 59 -12.52 12.44 15.94
C ILE A 59 -12.71 11.53 14.71
N PRO A 60 -13.48 11.91 13.66
CA PRO A 60 -13.67 11.04 12.50
C PRO A 60 -12.36 10.74 11.76
N PHE A 61 -11.41 11.67 11.75
CA PHE A 61 -10.10 11.45 11.14
C PHE A 61 -9.27 10.44 11.94
N ALA A 62 -9.30 10.53 13.27
CA ALA A 62 -8.65 9.55 14.14
C ALA A 62 -9.23 8.13 13.94
N VAL A 63 -10.57 8.02 13.87
CA VAL A 63 -11.25 6.75 13.60
C VAL A 63 -10.87 6.20 12.22
N THR A 64 -10.83 7.06 11.19
CA THR A 64 -10.42 6.65 9.84
C THR A 64 -8.98 6.12 9.81
N GLN A 65 -8.06 6.79 10.51
CA GLN A 65 -6.67 6.32 10.63
C GLN A 65 -6.57 5.01 11.40
N LEU A 66 -7.36 4.83 12.46
CA LEU A 66 -7.41 3.57 13.19
C LEU A 66 -7.91 2.42 12.29
N MET A 67 -8.93 2.66 11.47
CA MET A 67 -9.42 1.67 10.50
C MET A 67 -8.35 1.30 9.47
N LEU A 68 -7.56 2.27 8.99
CA LEU A 68 -6.42 2.00 8.11
C LEU A 68 -5.36 1.13 8.80
N THR A 69 -5.04 1.40 10.08
CA THR A 69 -4.14 0.54 10.85
C THR A 69 -4.65 -0.89 10.95
N ILE A 70 -5.95 -1.08 11.20
CA ILE A 70 -6.56 -2.42 11.27
C ILE A 70 -6.45 -3.13 9.91
N LEU A 71 -6.69 -2.43 8.81
CA LEU A 71 -6.56 -2.99 7.46
C LEU A 71 -5.10 -3.39 7.16
N SER A 72 -4.12 -2.55 7.51
CA SER A 72 -2.70 -2.89 7.37
C SER A 72 -2.32 -4.11 8.22
N LEU A 73 -2.87 -4.22 9.44
CA LEU A 73 -2.66 -5.38 10.30
C LEU A 73 -3.29 -6.65 9.71
N LEU A 74 -4.51 -6.57 9.16
CA LEU A 74 -5.17 -7.68 8.48
C LEU A 74 -4.35 -8.15 7.28
N PHE A 75 -3.77 -7.22 6.52
CA PHE A 75 -2.89 -7.55 5.41
C PHE A 75 -1.61 -8.26 5.90
N TYR A 76 -0.98 -7.77 6.98
CA TYR A 76 0.17 -8.43 7.60
C TYR A 76 -0.17 -9.87 8.05
N LEU A 77 -1.30 -10.04 8.72
CA LEU A 77 -1.79 -11.36 9.12
C LEU A 77 -2.12 -12.24 7.92
N GLY A 78 -2.63 -11.66 6.83
CA GLY A 78 -2.87 -12.34 5.57
C GLY A 78 -1.59 -12.88 4.94
N ILE A 79 -0.49 -12.13 5.01
CA ILE A 79 0.84 -12.62 4.59
C ILE A 79 1.26 -13.80 5.47
N VAL A 80 1.22 -13.65 6.80
CA VAL A 80 1.71 -14.68 7.74
C VAL A 80 0.89 -15.96 7.68
N LYS A 81 -0.43 -15.84 7.50
CA LYS A 81 -1.36 -16.98 7.40
C LYS A 81 -1.58 -17.48 5.98
N GLU A 82 -0.91 -16.90 4.98
CA GLU A 82 -1.11 -17.20 3.55
C GLU A 82 -2.60 -17.14 3.14
N SER A 83 -3.34 -16.16 3.66
CA SER A 83 -4.78 -16.03 3.44
C SER A 83 -5.10 -14.79 2.60
N ASP A 84 -5.51 -15.03 1.36
CA ASP A 84 -5.88 -14.00 0.40
C ASP A 84 -7.07 -13.15 0.87
N LYS A 85 -8.07 -13.77 1.52
CA LYS A 85 -9.28 -13.11 2.05
C LYS A 85 -8.97 -11.97 3.01
N LEU A 86 -7.90 -12.08 3.79
CA LEU A 86 -7.48 -11.04 4.73
C LEU A 86 -6.74 -9.88 4.06
N MET A 87 -6.12 -10.13 2.90
CA MET A 87 -5.32 -9.15 2.17
C MET A 87 -6.18 -8.24 1.28
N ILE A 88 -7.25 -8.78 0.68
CA ILE A 88 -8.10 -8.06 -0.28
C ILE A 88 -8.62 -6.71 0.25
N PRO A 89 -9.18 -6.60 1.48
CA PRO A 89 -9.75 -5.34 1.96
C PRO A 89 -8.74 -4.19 1.98
N MET A 90 -7.51 -4.46 2.38
CA MET A 90 -6.44 -3.46 2.43
C MET A 90 -6.01 -3.02 1.03
N ILE A 91 -5.90 -3.96 0.07
CA ILE A 91 -5.59 -3.60 -1.33
C ILE A 91 -6.66 -2.68 -1.89
N VAL A 92 -7.94 -3.02 -1.68
CA VAL A 92 -9.06 -2.20 -2.14
C VAL A 92 -9.02 -0.81 -1.49
N ALA A 93 -8.78 -0.73 -0.17
CA ALA A 93 -8.67 0.54 0.54
C ALA A 93 -7.50 1.40 0.03
N LYS A 94 -6.31 0.82 -0.20
CA LYS A 94 -5.16 1.54 -0.76
C LYS A 94 -5.43 2.00 -2.20
N VAL A 95 -6.11 1.21 -3.03
CA VAL A 95 -6.51 1.64 -4.39
C VAL A 95 -7.43 2.87 -4.33
N ILE A 96 -8.44 2.85 -3.45
CA ILE A 96 -9.33 4.00 -3.25
C ILE A 96 -8.55 5.22 -2.75
N MET A 97 -7.62 5.03 -1.79
CA MET A 97 -6.77 6.09 -1.27
C MET A 97 -5.90 6.72 -2.37
N VAL A 98 -5.26 5.89 -3.21
CA VAL A 98 -4.46 6.36 -4.35
C VAL A 98 -5.32 7.17 -5.31
N LEU A 99 -6.56 6.74 -5.62
CA LEU A 99 -7.47 7.48 -6.48
C LEU A 99 -7.85 8.86 -5.90
N ILE A 100 -8.13 8.93 -4.59
CA ILE A 100 -8.43 10.19 -3.91
C ILE A 100 -7.23 11.12 -3.97
N ILE A 101 -6.05 10.64 -3.58
CA ILE A 101 -4.82 11.45 -3.58
C ILE A 101 -4.44 11.88 -4.99
N ALA A 102 -4.55 11.00 -5.99
CA ALA A 102 -4.31 11.35 -7.39
C ALA A 102 -5.23 12.48 -7.86
N THR A 103 -6.52 12.43 -7.49
CA THR A 103 -7.49 13.48 -7.81
C THR A 103 -7.10 14.80 -7.16
N VAL A 104 -6.76 14.79 -5.87
CA VAL A 104 -6.30 16.00 -5.14
C VAL A 104 -5.02 16.54 -5.77
N THR A 105 -4.07 15.69 -6.16
CA THR A 105 -2.83 16.10 -6.84
C THR A 105 -3.12 16.79 -8.16
N ILE A 106 -4.01 16.23 -9.01
CA ILE A 106 -4.42 16.85 -10.27
C ILE A 106 -5.08 18.22 -10.03
N LEU A 107 -6.01 18.31 -9.09
CA LEU A 107 -6.66 19.58 -8.74
C LEU A 107 -5.66 20.62 -8.23
N THR A 108 -4.67 20.20 -7.44
CA THR A 108 -3.59 21.09 -6.95
C THR A 108 -2.75 21.61 -8.11
N TRP A 109 -2.41 20.76 -9.08
CA TRP A 109 -1.69 21.17 -10.29
C TRP A 109 -2.49 22.15 -11.15
N ILE A 110 -3.80 21.91 -11.32
CA ILE A 110 -4.69 22.85 -12.04
C ILE A 110 -4.72 24.20 -11.30
N ALA A 111 -4.86 24.20 -9.97
CA ALA A 111 -4.84 25.42 -9.18
C ALA A 111 -3.51 26.18 -9.31
N PHE A 112 -2.38 25.47 -9.33
CA PHE A 112 -1.07 26.05 -9.59
C PHE A 112 -0.99 26.71 -10.98
N VAL A 113 -1.42 26.01 -12.03
CA VAL A 113 -1.43 26.57 -13.40
C VAL A 113 -2.31 27.81 -13.48
N LEU A 114 -3.50 27.79 -12.87
CA LEU A 114 -4.38 28.96 -12.82
C LEU A 114 -3.78 30.13 -12.02
N SER A 115 -3.01 29.84 -10.97
CA SER A 115 -2.27 30.84 -10.20
C SER A 115 -1.17 31.54 -11.02
N LEU A 116 -0.51 30.82 -11.93
CA LEU A 116 0.48 31.43 -12.85
C LEU A 116 -0.14 32.51 -13.75
N PHE A 117 -1.41 32.35 -14.13
CA PHE A 117 -2.16 33.32 -14.91
C PHE A 117 -2.87 34.37 -14.06
N VAL A 118 -2.69 34.37 -12.73
CA VAL A 118 -3.38 35.28 -11.80
C VAL A 118 -4.91 35.09 -11.82
N LEU A 119 -5.41 33.91 -12.22
CA LEU A 119 -6.84 33.61 -12.22
C LEU A 119 -7.37 33.26 -10.82
N ILE A 120 -6.51 32.79 -9.91
CA ILE A 120 -6.88 32.39 -8.55
C ILE A 120 -6.14 33.25 -7.53
N HIS A 121 -6.91 33.88 -6.62
CA HIS A 121 -6.42 34.67 -5.49
C HIS A 121 -6.80 33.97 -4.19
N LEU A 122 -6.14 32.86 -3.89
CA LEU A 122 -6.23 32.22 -2.57
C LEU A 122 -5.11 32.77 -1.69
N GLU A 123 -5.47 33.32 -0.52
CA GLU A 123 -4.48 33.74 0.46
C GLU A 123 -3.71 32.49 0.94
N SER A 124 -2.38 32.58 0.91
CA SER A 124 -1.54 31.50 1.45
C SER A 124 -1.83 31.33 2.94
N PRO A 125 -2.10 30.10 3.42
CA PRO A 125 -2.25 29.84 4.86
C PRO A 125 -0.92 30.04 5.62
N ILE A 126 0.21 30.08 4.90
CA ILE A 126 1.54 30.30 5.47
C ILE A 126 1.89 31.79 5.33
N LYS A 127 2.02 32.46 6.48
CA LYS A 127 2.41 33.87 6.54
C LYS A 127 3.76 34.09 5.83
N GLY A 128 3.79 35.03 4.90
CA GLY A 128 5.01 35.41 4.16
C GLY A 128 5.31 34.57 2.93
N LEU A 129 4.55 33.49 2.67
CA LEU A 129 4.66 32.73 1.42
C LEU A 129 3.70 33.30 0.39
N SER A 130 4.19 33.54 -0.83
CA SER A 130 3.31 33.94 -1.93
C SER A 130 2.36 32.80 -2.29
N THR A 131 1.16 33.12 -2.75
CA THR A 131 0.16 32.14 -3.22
C THR A 131 0.74 31.18 -4.26
N LEU A 132 1.57 31.70 -5.17
CA LEU A 132 2.25 30.89 -6.19
C LEU A 132 3.21 29.87 -5.55
N ALA A 133 4.09 30.31 -4.66
CA ALA A 133 5.05 29.43 -3.99
C ALA A 133 4.36 28.39 -3.10
N TYR A 134 3.23 28.75 -2.47
CA TYR A 134 2.39 27.81 -1.73
C TYR A 134 1.85 26.71 -2.64
N PHE A 135 1.22 27.05 -3.77
CA PHE A 135 0.69 26.06 -4.70
C PHE A 135 1.79 25.21 -5.35
N GLU A 136 2.94 25.80 -5.67
CA GLU A 136 4.11 25.07 -6.16
C GLU A 136 4.54 24.01 -5.14
N LEU A 137 4.81 24.42 -3.90
CA LEU A 137 5.25 23.51 -2.83
C LEU A 137 4.22 22.42 -2.55
N GLN A 138 2.93 22.79 -2.48
CA GLN A 138 1.84 21.84 -2.27
C GLN A 138 1.75 20.83 -3.44
N SER A 139 1.87 21.29 -4.68
CA SER A 139 1.82 20.41 -5.87
C SER A 139 2.97 19.41 -5.89
N ILE A 140 4.19 19.86 -5.55
CA ILE A 140 5.38 19.00 -5.45
C ILE A 140 5.20 17.99 -4.31
N ALA A 141 4.80 18.44 -3.12
CA ALA A 141 4.60 17.57 -1.96
C ALA A 141 3.53 16.49 -2.23
N MET A 142 2.41 16.87 -2.84
CA MET A 142 1.35 15.93 -3.23
C MET A 142 1.81 14.95 -4.32
N THR A 143 2.67 15.38 -5.24
CA THR A 143 3.25 14.51 -6.27
C THR A 143 4.22 13.48 -5.67
N ILE A 144 5.05 13.90 -4.71
CA ILE A 144 5.93 12.98 -3.96
C ILE A 144 5.09 11.98 -3.18
N CYS A 145 4.06 12.43 -2.46
CA CYS A 145 3.15 11.57 -1.72
C CYS A 145 2.46 10.55 -2.63
N LEU A 146 1.94 10.98 -3.78
CA LEU A 146 1.33 10.09 -4.77
C LEU A 146 2.33 9.05 -5.28
N THR A 147 3.56 9.46 -5.58
CA THR A 147 4.61 8.55 -6.08
C THR A 147 4.93 7.47 -5.06
N ILE A 148 5.09 7.85 -3.77
CA ILE A 148 5.33 6.90 -2.68
C ILE A 148 4.16 5.92 -2.56
N LEU A 149 2.92 6.40 -2.56
CA LEU A 149 1.73 5.54 -2.46
C LEU A 149 1.60 4.57 -3.64
N ILE A 150 1.93 4.99 -4.86
CA ILE A 150 1.94 4.11 -6.04
C ILE A 150 3.01 3.01 -5.87
N MET A 151 4.20 3.37 -5.41
CA MET A 151 5.29 2.42 -5.17
C MET A 151 4.94 1.39 -4.10
N GLU A 152 4.41 1.85 -2.95
CA GLU A 152 3.88 0.96 -1.91
C GLU A 152 2.78 0.05 -2.46
N GLY A 153 1.80 0.61 -3.17
CA GLY A 153 0.71 -0.14 -3.78
C GLY A 153 1.20 -1.23 -4.75
N ALA A 154 2.23 -0.94 -5.55
CA ALA A 154 2.85 -1.90 -6.44
C ALA A 154 3.53 -3.06 -5.68
N ILE A 155 4.25 -2.76 -4.59
CA ILE A 155 4.89 -3.77 -3.74
C ILE A 155 3.83 -4.68 -3.10
N LEU A 156 2.79 -4.08 -2.52
CA LEU A 156 1.70 -4.83 -1.86
C LEU A 156 0.95 -5.72 -2.86
N HIS A 157 0.65 -5.19 -4.05
CA HIS A 157 -0.02 -5.95 -5.11
C HIS A 157 0.85 -7.11 -5.62
N ALA A 158 2.16 -6.89 -5.81
CA ALA A 158 3.09 -7.95 -6.17
C ALA A 158 3.15 -9.03 -5.07
N GLY A 159 3.23 -8.63 -3.80
CA GLY A 159 3.21 -9.54 -2.66
C GLY A 159 1.93 -10.37 -2.59
N TYR A 160 0.77 -9.74 -2.78
CA TYR A 160 -0.52 -10.44 -2.87
C TYR A 160 -0.56 -11.46 -3.99
N LYS A 161 -0.16 -11.07 -5.21
CA LYS A 161 -0.14 -11.98 -6.36
C LYS A 161 0.75 -13.19 -6.10
N HIS A 162 1.91 -12.98 -5.49
CA HIS A 162 2.84 -14.04 -5.14
C HIS A 162 2.23 -15.03 -4.13
N ILE A 163 1.62 -14.52 -3.05
CA ILE A 163 0.97 -15.36 -2.02
C ILE A 163 -0.21 -16.12 -2.61
N LYS A 164 -1.03 -15.46 -3.43
CA LYS A 164 -2.15 -16.11 -4.12
C LYS A 164 -1.67 -17.26 -5.00
N GLN A 165 -0.64 -17.06 -5.81
CA GLN A 165 -0.07 -18.12 -6.66
C GLN A 165 0.45 -19.30 -5.83
N LYS A 166 1.11 -19.04 -4.71
CA LYS A 166 1.60 -20.08 -3.80
C LYS A 166 0.45 -20.89 -3.19
N MET A 167 -0.62 -20.21 -2.78
CA MET A 167 -1.83 -20.84 -2.24
C MET A 167 -2.56 -21.67 -3.30
N ASP A 168 -2.73 -21.14 -4.52
CA ASP A 168 -3.39 -21.84 -5.63
C ASP A 168 -2.60 -23.11 -6.02
N GLN A 169 -1.26 -23.04 -6.03
CA GLN A 169 -0.39 -24.19 -6.25
C GLN A 169 -0.55 -25.24 -5.14
N ARG A 170 -0.51 -24.81 -3.87
CA ARG A 170 -0.69 -25.72 -2.74
C ARG A 170 -2.05 -26.41 -2.76
N ASN A 171 -3.11 -25.68 -3.07
CA ASN A 171 -4.46 -26.25 -3.16
C ASN A 171 -4.56 -27.26 -4.30
N ALA A 172 -3.93 -27.01 -5.45
CA ALA A 172 -3.88 -27.94 -6.56
C ALA A 172 -3.08 -29.22 -6.20
N ASP A 173 -1.97 -29.06 -5.47
CA ASP A 173 -1.17 -30.19 -5.00
C ASP A 173 -1.95 -31.02 -3.95
N ASP A 174 -2.64 -30.38 -3.02
CA ASP A 174 -3.47 -31.05 -2.00
C ASP A 174 -4.68 -31.77 -2.64
N GLU A 175 -5.32 -31.17 -3.64
CA GLU A 175 -6.40 -31.80 -4.43
C GLU A 175 -5.87 -33.01 -5.22
N PHE A 176 -4.70 -32.87 -5.84
CA PHE A 176 -4.06 -33.98 -6.54
C PHE A 176 -3.65 -35.11 -5.59
N ILE A 177 -3.07 -34.79 -4.43
CA ILE A 177 -2.70 -35.76 -3.41
C ILE A 177 -3.93 -36.46 -2.84
N SER A 178 -5.03 -35.75 -2.57
CA SER A 178 -6.27 -36.36 -2.09
C SER A 178 -6.93 -37.26 -3.15
N PHE A 179 -6.88 -36.85 -4.42
CA PHE A 179 -7.30 -37.69 -5.55
C PHE A 179 -6.46 -38.97 -5.66
N VAL A 180 -5.13 -38.87 -5.56
CA VAL A 180 -4.21 -40.02 -5.63
C VAL A 180 -4.32 -40.93 -4.41
N ASN A 181 -4.46 -40.36 -3.22
CA ASN A 181 -4.55 -41.10 -1.96
C ASN A 181 -5.94 -41.70 -1.69
N GLY A 182 -6.90 -41.49 -2.59
CA GLY A 182 -8.10 -42.32 -2.68
C GLY A 182 -8.91 -42.39 -1.38
N GLU A 183 -9.37 -41.24 -0.87
CA GLU A 183 -10.51 -41.30 0.03
C GLU A 183 -11.66 -41.96 -0.74
N ASN A 184 -12.04 -43.15 -0.28
CA ASN A 184 -12.96 -44.10 -0.89
C ASN A 184 -14.31 -43.47 -1.27
N PHE A 185 -14.34 -42.69 -2.35
CA PHE A 185 -15.53 -42.48 -3.12
C PHE A 185 -15.93 -43.84 -3.64
N THR A 186 -16.81 -44.46 -2.86
CA THR A 186 -17.78 -45.44 -3.29
C THR A 186 -18.45 -44.87 -4.54
N MET A 187 -17.80 -45.05 -5.69
CA MET A 187 -18.44 -45.10 -6.98
C MET A 187 -19.38 -46.28 -6.88
N LYS A 188 -20.56 -46.04 -6.32
CA LYS A 188 -21.70 -46.93 -6.47
C LYS A 188 -21.99 -46.87 -7.95
N PRO A 189 -21.71 -47.93 -8.73
CA PRO A 189 -21.94 -47.86 -10.15
C PRO A 189 -23.46 -47.77 -10.33
N THR A 190 -23.94 -46.64 -10.85
CA THR A 190 -25.26 -46.57 -11.47
C THR A 190 -25.17 -47.38 -12.76
N VAL A 191 -25.25 -48.70 -12.64
CA VAL A 191 -25.62 -49.55 -13.76
C VAL A 191 -27.14 -49.58 -13.80
N VAL A 192 -27.65 -49.16 -14.95
CA VAL A 192 -29.04 -49.12 -15.38
C VAL A 192 -29.68 -50.50 -15.27
#